data_AF-A0A955D5G9-F1
#
_entry.id   AF-A0A955D5G9-F1
#
_cell.length_a   1.000
_cell.length_b   1.000
_cell.length_c   1.000
_cell.angle_alpha   90.00
_cell.angle_beta   90.00
_cell.angle_gamma   90.00
#
_symmetry.space_group_name_H-M   'P 1'
#
loop_
_entity.id
_entity.type
_entity.pdbx_description
1 polymer ?
#
loop_
_entity_poly.entity_id
_entity_poly.type
_entity_poly.pdbx_seq_one_letter_code
_entity_poly.pdbx_strand_id
1 'polypeptide(L)'
;LGIRLVSATQTIGADAAGVDDASLLNVPVGSPVLVCRRVTFDEATTALLLSEYVFPAHRTEFTVELSDPEASIAPSGLRLVEDRRPAGGDVTAAN
;
A
#
# COMPACT_ATOMS: atom_id res chain seq x y z
N LEU A 1 -26.08 15.50 2.93
CA LEU A 1 -26.60 14.20 2.44
C LEU A 1 -26.95 13.20 3.56
N GLY A 2 -26.63 13.41 4.85
CA GLY A 2 -27.20 12.59 5.94
C GLY A 2 -26.82 11.10 5.94
N ILE A 3 -25.88 10.69 5.10
CA ILE A 3 -25.44 9.31 4.93
C ILE A 3 -24.16 9.09 5.74
N ARG A 4 -24.12 8.01 6.53
CA ARG A 4 -22.95 7.62 7.34
C ARG A 4 -22.18 6.50 6.65
N LEU A 5 -20.90 6.74 6.40
CA LEU A 5 -19.95 5.77 5.85
C LEU A 5 -19.32 5.00 7.01
N VAL A 6 -19.30 3.66 6.97
CA VAL A 6 -18.87 2.84 8.12
C VAL A 6 -17.75 1.87 7.81
N SER A 7 -17.62 1.41 6.57
CA SER A 7 -16.56 0.48 6.19
C SER A 7 -16.12 0.72 4.76
N ALA A 8 -14.93 0.22 4.43
CA ALA A 8 -14.45 0.23 3.07
C ALA A 8 -13.57 -0.99 2.79
N THR A 9 -13.64 -1.49 1.56
CA THR A 9 -12.67 -2.44 1.03
C THR A 9 -11.74 -1.67 0.10
N GLN A 10 -10.44 -1.82 0.28
CA GLN A 10 -9.43 -1.18 -0.54
C GLN A 10 -8.46 -2.22 -1.11
N THR A 11 -8.27 -2.18 -2.42
CA THR A 11 -7.32 -3.03 -3.13
C THR A 11 -6.27 -2.14 -3.80
N ILE A 12 -4.99 -2.39 -3.49
CA ILE A 12 -3.87 -1.70 -4.10
C ILE A 12 -3.13 -2.69 -4.98
N GLY A 13 -3.12 -2.44 -6.29
CA GLY A 13 -2.40 -3.25 -7.28
C GLY A 13 -1.30 -2.45 -7.96
N ALA A 14 -0.33 -3.15 -8.54
CA ALA A 14 0.64 -2.54 -9.44
C ALA A 14 0.09 -2.52 -10.88
N ASP A 15 0.37 -1.45 -11.61
CA ASP A 15 0.04 -1.33 -13.04
C ASP A 15 1.07 -0.41 -13.74
N ALA A 16 0.89 -0.18 -15.04
CA ALA A 16 1.65 0.77 -15.84
C ALA A 16 0.79 2.00 -16.18
N ALA A 17 1.36 3.21 -16.05
CA ALA A 17 0.64 4.45 -16.32
C ALA A 17 0.16 4.52 -17.79
N GLY A 18 -1.15 4.71 -17.98
CA GLY A 18 -1.73 5.08 -19.27
C GLY A 18 -1.36 6.50 -19.69
N VAL A 19 -1.81 6.94 -20.87
CA VAL A 19 -1.48 8.27 -21.41
C VAL A 19 -1.97 9.41 -20.50
N ASP A 20 -3.22 9.32 -20.03
CA ASP A 20 -3.84 10.36 -19.21
C ASP A 20 -3.18 10.45 -17.82
N ASP A 21 -3.03 9.32 -17.15
CA ASP A 21 -2.36 9.24 -15.84
C ASP A 21 -0.90 9.70 -15.93
N ALA A 22 -0.17 9.27 -16.96
CA ALA A 22 1.22 9.67 -17.17
C ALA A 22 1.35 11.20 -17.31
N SER A 23 0.42 11.83 -18.03
CA SER A 23 0.38 13.28 -18.18
C SER A 23 0.10 13.98 -16.85
N LEU A 24 -0.93 13.56 -16.10
CA LEU A 24 -1.30 14.16 -14.82
C LEU A 24 -0.23 13.96 -13.74
N LEU A 25 0.42 12.81 -13.73
CA LEU A 25 1.46 12.45 -12.76
C LEU A 25 2.85 12.96 -13.14
N ASN A 26 3.00 13.51 -14.35
CA ASN A 26 4.27 13.94 -14.93
C ASN A 26 5.34 12.83 -14.88
N VAL A 27 5.01 11.70 -15.49
CA VAL A 27 5.87 10.53 -15.65
C VAL A 27 5.80 10.02 -17.09
N PRO A 28 6.78 9.24 -17.58
CA PRO A 28 6.65 8.57 -18.87
C PRO A 28 5.44 7.63 -18.92
N VAL A 29 4.79 7.51 -20.08
CA VAL A 29 3.80 6.44 -20.33
C VAL A 29 4.45 5.08 -20.09
N GLY A 30 3.73 4.18 -19.42
CA GLY A 30 4.23 2.88 -19.03
C GLY A 30 5.03 2.87 -17.72
N SER A 31 5.21 4.02 -17.05
CA SER A 31 5.87 4.07 -15.75
C SER A 31 5.10 3.24 -14.70
N PRO A 32 5.77 2.52 -13.79
CA PRO A 32 5.09 1.78 -12.74
C PRO A 32 4.25 2.69 -11.84
N VAL A 33 3.00 2.29 -11.60
CA VAL A 33 2.05 2.96 -10.72
C VAL A 33 1.43 1.98 -9.73
N LEU A 34 0.92 2.50 -8.62
CA LEU A 34 0.03 1.80 -7.71
C LEU A 34 -1.39 2.30 -7.94
N VAL A 35 -2.30 1.38 -8.28
CA VAL A 35 -3.72 1.66 -8.50
C VAL A 35 -4.50 1.18 -7.29
N CYS A 36 -5.07 2.13 -6.56
CA CYS A 36 -5.87 1.91 -5.37
C CYS A 36 -7.35 2.05 -5.71
N ARG A 37 -8.09 0.94 -5.63
CA ARG A 37 -9.54 0.88 -5.81
C ARG A 37 -10.20 0.73 -4.46
N ARG A 38 -11.16 1.61 -4.16
CA ARG A 38 -11.90 1.60 -2.89
C ARG A 38 -13.39 1.57 -3.12
N VAL A 39 -14.06 0.66 -2.41
CA VAL A 39 -15.51 0.63 -2.27
C VAL A 39 -15.84 0.99 -0.82
N THR A 40 -16.68 2.00 -0.61
CA THR A 40 -17.12 2.43 0.72
C THR A 40 -18.61 2.12 0.92
N PHE A 41 -18.93 1.62 2.11
CA PHE A 41 -20.26 1.12 2.46
C PHE A 41 -20.88 1.92 3.61
N ASP A 42 -22.21 1.96 3.65
CA ASP A 42 -22.97 2.42 4.82
C ASP A 42 -23.26 1.29 5.83
N GLU A 43 -24.00 1.64 6.89
CA GLU A 43 -24.47 0.74 7.94
C GLU A 43 -25.28 -0.44 7.41
N ALA A 44 -25.96 -0.28 6.27
CA ALA A 44 -26.75 -1.32 5.63
C ALA A 44 -25.93 -2.14 4.62
N THR A 45 -24.59 -2.05 4.67
CA THR A 45 -23.63 -2.68 3.76
C THR A 45 -23.86 -2.35 2.28
N THR A 46 -24.56 -1.25 2.00
CA THR A 46 -24.80 -0.78 0.65
C THR A 46 -23.56 -0.08 0.13
N ALA A 47 -23.09 -0.43 -1.07
CA ALA A 47 -21.97 0.23 -1.71
C ALA A 47 -22.39 1.64 -2.18
N LEU A 48 -21.75 2.67 -1.65
CA LEU A 48 -22.12 4.07 -1.90
C LEU A 48 -21.09 4.85 -2.71
N LEU A 49 -19.81 4.53 -2.56
CA LEU A 49 -18.74 5.23 -3.24
C LEU A 49 -17.75 4.23 -3.82
N LEU A 50 -17.55 4.32 -5.13
CA LEU A 50 -16.44 3.70 -5.83
C LEU A 50 -15.41 4.80 -6.12
N SER A 51 -14.15 4.56 -5.75
CA SER A 51 -13.05 5.49 -6.01
C SER A 51 -11.85 4.74 -6.56
N GLU A 52 -11.15 5.38 -7.48
CA GLU A 52 -9.85 4.93 -7.98
C GLU A 52 -8.83 6.05 -7.77
N TYR A 53 -7.65 5.68 -7.29
CA TYR A 53 -6.51 6.57 -7.12
C TYR A 53 -5.28 5.93 -7.77
N VAL A 54 -4.54 6.70 -8.56
CA VAL A 54 -3.31 6.25 -9.22
C VAL A 54 -2.13 7.02 -8.63
N PHE A 55 -1.12 6.29 -8.16
CA PHE A 55 0.06 6.86 -7.53
C PHE A 55 1.33 6.47 -8.30
N PRO A 56 2.27 7.39 -8.57
CA PRO A 56 3.54 7.06 -9.19
C PRO A 56 4.39 6.22 -8.21
N ALA A 57 4.66 4.96 -8.55
CA ALA A 57 5.24 3.99 -7.59
C ALA A 57 6.60 4.44 -7.03
N HIS A 58 7.40 5.15 -7.84
CA HIS A 58 8.71 5.67 -7.45
C HIS A 58 8.66 6.86 -6.47
N ARG A 59 7.47 7.34 -6.07
CA ARG A 59 7.30 8.48 -5.14
C ARG A 59 6.25 8.20 -4.06
N THR A 60 5.77 6.97 -3.91
CA THR A 60 4.66 6.66 -3.00
C THR A 60 4.93 5.39 -2.23
N GLU A 61 4.66 5.46 -0.92
CA GLU A 61 4.73 4.34 0.02
C GLU A 61 3.38 4.23 0.73
N PHE A 62 2.93 2.99 0.96
CA PHE A 62 1.76 2.69 1.78
C PHE A 62 2.20 1.90 3.00
N THR A 63 2.01 2.48 4.19
CA THR A 63 2.28 1.83 5.46
C THR A 63 0.97 1.44 6.12
N VAL A 64 0.88 0.18 6.54
CA VAL A 64 -0.25 -0.34 7.32
C VAL A 64 0.28 -0.75 8.69
N GLU A 65 -0.31 -0.20 9.74
CA GLU A 65 -0.12 -0.71 11.10
C GLU A 65 -1.14 -1.83 11.35
N LEU A 66 -0.64 -3.02 11.67
CA LEU A 66 -1.46 -4.19 11.93
C LEU A 66 -1.66 -4.31 13.44
N SER A 67 -2.90 -4.22 13.90
CA SER A 67 -3.24 -4.41 15.32
C SER A 67 -3.19 -5.88 15.76
N ASP A 68 -3.28 -6.81 14.80
CA ASP A 68 -3.12 -8.26 14.99
C ASP A 68 -2.33 -8.85 13.78
N PRO A 69 -1.01 -9.02 13.90
CA PRO A 69 -0.15 -9.40 12.78
C PRO A 69 -0.29 -10.88 12.37
N GLU A 70 -0.75 -11.76 13.26
CA GLU A 70 -0.90 -13.20 12.98
C GLU A 70 -2.09 -13.47 12.05
N ALA A 71 -3.15 -12.67 12.15
CA ALA A 71 -4.32 -12.75 11.27
C ALA A 71 -4.06 -12.22 9.84
N SER A 72 -2.93 -11.54 9.59
CA SER A 72 -2.64 -10.89 8.31
C SER A 72 -1.87 -11.76 7.30
N ILE A 73 -1.40 -12.95 7.71
CA ILE A 73 -0.53 -13.79 6.87
C ILE A 73 -1.35 -14.90 6.18
N ALA A 74 -2.00 -14.59 5.05
CA ALA A 74 -2.11 -15.49 3.89
C ALA A 74 -2.84 -14.84 2.68
N PRO A 75 -2.45 -15.15 1.42
CA PRO A 75 -1.53 -16.21 1.03
C PRO A 75 -0.17 -15.72 0.45
N SER A 76 0.89 -16.36 0.98
CA SER A 76 2.17 -16.75 0.35
C SER A 76 2.94 -15.73 -0.50
N GLY A 77 3.74 -14.89 0.15
CA GLY A 77 4.78 -14.10 -0.54
C GLY A 77 5.86 -13.52 0.38
N LEU A 78 5.60 -13.49 1.69
CA LEU A 78 6.54 -12.93 2.66
C LEU A 78 7.65 -13.93 2.96
N ARG A 79 8.86 -13.62 2.47
CA ARG A 79 10.10 -14.28 2.89
C ARG A 79 10.67 -13.48 4.05
N LEU A 80 10.80 -14.10 5.22
CA LEU A 80 11.63 -13.58 6.29
C LEU A 80 13.08 -13.50 5.76
N VAL A 81 13.66 -12.30 5.72
CA VAL A 81 15.06 -12.09 5.34
C VAL A 81 15.81 -11.77 6.62
N GLU A 82 16.88 -12.52 6.90
CA GLU A 82 17.76 -12.24 8.03
C GLU A 82 18.36 -10.83 7.90
N ASP A 83 18.37 -10.09 9.00
CA ASP A 83 18.97 -8.77 9.07
C ASP A 83 20.49 -8.89 8.93
N ARG A 84 21.00 -8.62 7.73
CA ARG A 84 22.44 -8.60 7.44
C ARG A 84 23.07 -7.27 7.86
N ARG A 85 22.83 -6.86 9.10
CA ARG A 85 23.70 -5.90 9.78
C ARG A 85 24.82 -6.71 10.45
N PRO A 86 26.11 -6.40 10.21
CA PRO A 86 27.17 -7.05 10.95
C PRO A 86 26.92 -6.82 12.44
N ALA A 87 26.90 -7.89 13.23
CA ALA A 87 26.85 -7.79 14.68
C ALA A 87 27.95 -6.82 15.10
N GLY A 88 27.57 -5.70 15.70
CA GLY A 88 28.52 -4.73 16.22
C GLY A 88 29.47 -5.47 17.14
N GLY A 89 30.74 -5.55 16.74
CA GLY A 89 31.78 -6.12 17.57
C GLY A 89 31.83 -5.37 18.89
N ASP A 90 31.87 -6.13 19.97
CA ASP A 90 32.08 -5.67 21.33
C ASP A 90 33.38 -4.85 21.38
N VAL A 91 33.28 -3.51 21.36
CA VAL A 91 34.43 -2.63 21.63
C VAL A 91 34.57 -2.52 23.14
N THR A 92 35.03 -3.61 23.74
CA THR A 92 35.51 -3.63 25.11
C THR A 92 36.86 -4.36 25.16
N ALA A 93 37.94 -3.68 24.78
CA ALA A 93 39.28 -3.95 25.31
C ALA A 93 40.32 -2.90 24.86
N ALA A 94 40.95 -2.28 25.87
CA ALA A 94 42.32 -1.77 25.91
C ALA A 94 42.74 -0.60 25.00
N ASN A 95 42.78 0.60 25.57
CA ASN A 95 44.05 1.26 25.88
C ASN A 95 43.89 2.22 27.07
#